data_AF-A0A3R7VHH7-F1
#
_entry.id   AF-A0A3R7VHH7-F1
#
_cell.length_a   1.000
_cell.length_b   1.000
_cell.length_c   1.000
_cell.angle_alpha   90.00
_cell.angle_beta   90.00
_cell.angle_gamma   90.00
#
_symmetry.space_group_name_H-M   'P 1'
#
loop_
_entity.id
_entity.type
_entity.pdbx_description
1 polymer ?
#
loop_
_entity_poly.entity_id
_entity_poly.type
_entity_poly.pdbx_seq_one_letter_code
_entity_poly.pdbx_strand_id
1 'polypeptide(L)'
;MSDNHIEHPTPKKYVQIAIVLGILTAIEIALYYTEDIVGVFTDPLLIFLAVGKFIIVVGWFMHLRYENKTINRFFVGGMILALILFTIVMVERASANYF
;
A
#
# COMPACT_ATOMS: atom_id res chain seq x y z
N MET A 1 -25.75 13.57 -38.02
CA MET A 1 -25.40 13.46 -36.59
C MET A 1 -24.24 12.49 -36.49
N SER A 2 -23.01 12.96 -36.27
CA SER A 2 -21.86 12.09 -35.96
C SER A 2 -21.73 12.03 -34.45
N ASP A 3 -21.85 10.84 -33.90
CA ASP A 3 -21.76 10.58 -32.47
C ASP A 3 -20.38 10.99 -31.93
N ASN A 4 -20.41 11.92 -30.98
CA ASN A 4 -19.25 12.30 -30.18
C ASN A 4 -18.95 11.13 -29.24
N HIS A 5 -18.07 10.23 -29.66
CA HIS A 5 -17.52 9.19 -28.79
C HIS A 5 -16.78 9.88 -27.64
N ILE A 6 -17.43 9.93 -26.49
CA ILE A 6 -16.85 10.36 -25.22
C ILE A 6 -15.64 9.46 -24.96
N GLU A 7 -14.44 10.05 -24.98
CA GLU A 7 -13.21 9.35 -24.58
C GLU A 7 -13.37 8.84 -23.15
N HIS A 8 -13.69 7.55 -23.02
CA HIS A 8 -13.70 6.89 -21.72
C HIS A 8 -12.27 6.92 -21.15
N PRO A 9 -12.07 7.42 -19.91
CA PRO A 9 -10.76 7.61 -19.32
C PRO A 9 -9.94 6.33 -19.36
N THR A 10 -8.76 6.45 -19.97
CA THR A 10 -7.99 5.35 -20.54
C THR A 10 -7.54 4.30 -19.50
N PRO A 11 -8.02 3.04 -19.60
CA PRO A 11 -7.61 1.92 -18.74
C PRO A 11 -6.09 1.66 -18.72
N LYS A 12 -5.38 2.12 -19.78
CA LYS A 12 -3.94 1.93 -19.97
C LYS A 12 -3.10 2.45 -18.81
N LYS A 13 -3.50 3.55 -18.14
CA LYS A 13 -2.73 4.09 -17.00
C LYS A 13 -2.79 3.17 -15.77
N TYR A 14 -3.96 2.60 -15.49
CA TYR A 14 -4.13 1.65 -14.39
C TYR A 14 -3.35 0.36 -14.62
N VAL A 15 -3.35 -0.14 -15.87
CA VAL A 15 -2.56 -1.30 -16.27
C VAL A 15 -1.06 -1.03 -16.06
N GLN A 16 -0.56 0.15 -16.42
CA GLN A 16 0.84 0.50 -16.19
C GLN A 16 1.22 0.52 -14.70
N ILE A 17 0.35 1.06 -13.84
CA ILE A 17 0.57 1.09 -12.39
C ILE A 17 0.49 -0.33 -11.80
N ALA A 18 -0.43 -1.17 -12.29
CA ALA A 18 -0.51 -2.58 -11.91
C ALA A 18 0.78 -3.34 -12.24
N ILE A 19 1.38 -3.08 -13.41
CA ILE A 19 2.67 -3.67 -13.80
C ILE A 19 3.77 -3.23 -12.84
N VAL A 20 3.84 -1.94 -12.47
CA VAL A 20 4.81 -1.45 -11.49
C VAL A 20 4.63 -2.13 -10.13
N LEU A 21 3.39 -2.28 -9.66
CA LEU A 21 3.07 -3.02 -8.43
C LEU A 21 3.48 -4.49 -8.51
N GLY A 22 3.28 -5.12 -9.67
CA GLY A 22 3.72 -6.50 -9.93
C GLY A 22 5.24 -6.63 -9.85
N ILE A 23 5.99 -5.70 -10.45
CA ILE A 23 7.46 -5.67 -10.39
C ILE A 23 7.93 -5.46 -8.95
N LEU A 24 7.35 -4.50 -8.21
CA LEU A 24 7.67 -4.28 -6.80
C LEU A 24 7.42 -5.53 -5.96
N THR A 25 6.37 -6.29 -6.27
CA THR A 25 6.07 -7.56 -5.57
C THR A 25 7.07 -8.65 -5.94
N ALA A 26 7.48 -8.74 -7.21
CA ALA A 26 8.54 -9.68 -7.61
C ALA A 26 9.87 -9.36 -6.91
N ILE A 27 10.21 -8.08 -6.75
CA ILE A 27 11.40 -7.63 -6.01
C ILE A 27 11.28 -8.01 -4.54
N GLU A 28 10.12 -7.82 -3.92
CA GLU A 28 9.87 -8.21 -2.52
C GLU A 28 10.06 -9.71 -2.31
N ILE A 29 9.53 -10.53 -3.22
CA ILE A 29 9.71 -11.98 -3.21
C ILE A 29 11.20 -12.33 -3.37
N ALA A 30 11.89 -11.72 -4.33
CA ALA A 30 13.31 -11.97 -4.54
C ALA A 30 14.14 -11.62 -3.30
N LEU A 31 13.87 -10.46 -2.68
CA LEU A 31 14.53 -10.02 -1.45
C LEU A 31 14.28 -10.98 -0.29
N TYR A 32 13.05 -11.46 -0.13
CA TYR A 32 12.69 -12.46 0.88
C TYR A 32 13.49 -13.75 0.70
N TYR A 33 13.62 -14.24 -0.54
CA TYR A 33 14.43 -15.45 -0.82
C TYR A 33 15.94 -15.22 -0.74
N THR A 34 16.42 -13.98 -0.80
CA THR A 34 17.83 -13.62 -0.66
C THR A 34 18.16 -13.00 0.69
N GLU A 35 17.35 -13.29 1.72
CA GLU A 35 17.50 -12.73 3.07
C GLU A 35 18.91 -12.94 3.65
N ASP A 36 19.55 -14.06 3.33
CA ASP A 36 20.92 -14.40 3.75
C ASP A 36 22.00 -13.42 3.24
N ILE A 37 21.74 -12.73 2.11
CA ILE A 37 22.70 -11.81 1.47
C ILE A 37 22.57 -10.40 2.06
N VAL A 38 21.35 -10.01 2.46
CA VAL A 38 21.00 -8.65 2.90
C VAL A 38 20.97 -8.55 4.44
N GLY A 39 20.82 -9.67 5.13
CA GLY A 39 20.94 -9.79 6.58
C GLY A 39 19.91 -8.94 7.34
N VAL A 40 20.37 -8.21 8.36
CA VAL A 40 19.53 -7.34 9.23
C VAL A 40 18.75 -6.27 8.45
N PHE A 41 19.17 -5.91 7.24
CA PHE A 41 18.48 -4.89 6.44
C PHE A 41 17.27 -5.43 5.66
N THR A 42 17.08 -6.75 5.59
CA THR A 42 15.96 -7.37 4.87
C THR A 42 14.61 -6.89 5.43
N ASP A 43 14.40 -7.00 6.74
CA ASP A 43 13.15 -6.63 7.41
C ASP A 43 12.72 -5.17 7.18
N PRO A 44 13.57 -4.15 7.44
CA PRO A 44 13.18 -2.77 7.21
C PRO A 44 12.96 -2.46 5.72
N LEU A 45 13.67 -3.12 4.81
CA LEU A 45 13.50 -2.95 3.37
C LEU A 45 12.16 -3.51 2.88
N LEU A 46 11.76 -4.69 3.37
CA LEU A 46 10.46 -5.29 3.08
C LEU A 46 9.32 -4.41 3.60
N ILE A 47 9.44 -3.86 4.82
CA ILE A 47 8.47 -2.91 5.37
C ILE A 47 8.36 -1.67 4.47
N PHE A 48 9.50 -1.12 4.03
CA PHE A 48 9.51 0.04 3.15
C PHE A 48 8.81 -0.24 1.81
N LEU A 49 9.07 -1.40 1.19
CA LEU A 49 8.40 -1.83 -0.04
C LEU A 49 6.89 -2.01 0.16
N ALA A 50 6.48 -2.61 1.28
CA ALA A 50 5.07 -2.79 1.62
C ALA A 50 4.33 -1.44 1.78
N VAL A 51 4.93 -0.50 2.52
CA VAL A 51 4.37 0.87 2.68
C VAL A 51 4.31 1.60 1.35
N GLY A 52 5.36 1.52 0.53
CA GLY A 52 5.39 2.13 -0.81
C GLY A 52 4.27 1.60 -1.70
N LYS A 53 4.07 0.29 -1.75
CA LYS A 53 2.97 -0.34 -2.50
C LYS A 53 1.61 0.13 -1.98
N PHE A 54 1.42 0.20 -0.67
CA PHE A 54 0.18 0.69 -0.06
C PHE A 54 -0.14 2.12 -0.51
N ILE A 55 0.84 3.03 -0.51
CA ILE A 55 0.64 4.41 -0.97
C ILE A 55 0.22 4.47 -2.45
N ILE A 56 0.84 3.63 -3.30
CA ILE A 56 0.48 3.54 -4.72
C ILE A 56 -0.96 3.05 -4.89
N VAL A 57 -1.37 2.02 -4.14
CA VAL A 57 -2.73 1.47 -4.19
C VAL A 57 -3.75 2.51 -3.71
N VAL A 58 -3.50 3.15 -2.58
CA VAL A 58 -4.40 4.17 -2.00
C VAL A 58 -4.51 5.39 -2.92
N GLY A 59 -3.40 5.84 -3.50
CA GLY A 59 -3.38 7.01 -4.37
C GLY A 59 -4.09 6.78 -5.70
N TRP A 60 -3.86 5.64 -6.35
CA TRP A 60 -4.33 5.40 -7.72
C TRP A 60 -5.50 4.42 -7.83
N PHE A 61 -5.48 3.29 -7.11
CA PHE A 61 -6.55 2.28 -7.20
C PHE A 61 -7.75 2.60 -6.30
N MET A 62 -7.53 3.21 -5.13
CA MET A 62 -8.62 3.71 -4.29
C MET A 62 -9.09 5.11 -4.69
N HIS A 63 -8.54 5.67 -5.77
CA HIS A 63 -8.90 6.97 -6.36
C HIS A 63 -8.78 8.18 -5.42
N LEU A 64 -8.23 8.03 -4.20
CA LEU A 64 -8.18 9.12 -3.21
C LEU A 64 -7.42 10.36 -3.71
N ARG A 65 -6.52 10.20 -4.68
CA ARG A 65 -5.82 11.32 -5.33
C ARG A 65 -6.76 12.24 -6.13
N TYR A 66 -7.87 11.72 -6.64
CA TYR A 66 -8.83 12.42 -7.51
C TYR A 66 -10.14 12.77 -6.78
N GLU A 67 -10.31 12.27 -5.55
CA GLU A 67 -11.50 12.45 -4.71
C GLU A 67 -11.48 13.75 -3.89
N ASN A 68 -12.63 14.09 -3.29
CA ASN A 68 -12.75 15.24 -2.41
C ASN A 68 -11.97 15.05 -1.10
N LYS A 69 -11.44 16.14 -0.54
CA LYS A 69 -10.65 16.16 0.71
C LYS A 69 -11.38 15.50 1.90
N THR A 70 -12.71 15.50 1.90
CA THR A 70 -13.51 14.85 2.95
C THR A 70 -13.35 13.32 2.97
N ILE A 71 -13.38 12.66 1.80
CA ILE A 71 -13.22 11.20 1.71
C ILE A 71 -11.79 10.79 2.06
N ASN A 72 -10.80 11.56 1.58
CA ASN A 72 -9.41 11.33 1.95
C ASN A 72 -9.19 11.45 3.47
N ARG A 73 -9.77 12.47 4.14
CA ARG A 73 -9.69 12.61 5.60
C ARG A 73 -10.35 11.46 6.35
N PHE A 74 -11.48 10.97 5.87
CA PHE A 74 -12.16 9.82 6.47
C PHE A 74 -11.30 8.56 6.40
N PHE A 75 -10.70 8.28 5.24
CA PHE A 75 -9.79 7.16 5.06
C PHE A 75 -8.56 7.27 5.96
N VAL A 76 -7.91 8.44 6.00
CA VAL A 76 -6.76 8.69 6.88
C VAL A 76 -7.15 8.55 8.36
N GLY A 77 -8.34 9.02 8.75
CA GLY A 77 -8.87 8.81 10.10
C GLY A 77 -9.02 7.33 10.47
N GLY A 78 -9.57 6.52 9.56
CA GLY A 78 -9.66 5.07 9.72
C GLY A 78 -8.28 4.40 9.78
N MET A 79 -7.32 4.84 8.97
CA MET A 79 -5.94 4.34 8.99
C MET A 79 -5.25 4.61 10.33
N ILE A 80 -5.37 5.84 10.86
CA ILE A 80 -4.80 6.21 12.16
C ILE A 80 -5.44 5.36 13.26
N LEU A 81 -6.76 5.21 13.24
CA LEU A 81 -7.47 4.38 14.22
C LEU A 81 -6.98 2.92 14.18
N ALA A 82 -6.84 2.34 12.99
CA ALA A 82 -6.33 0.99 12.82
C ALA A 82 -4.91 0.81 13.38
N LEU A 83 -4.01 1.78 13.12
CA LEU A 83 -2.64 1.75 13.66
C LEU A 83 -2.62 1.86 15.18
N ILE A 84 -3.49 2.69 15.78
CA ILE A 84 -3.62 2.82 17.23
C ILE A 84 -4.07 1.49 17.83
N LEU A 85 -5.16 0.91 17.32
CA LEU A 85 -5.70 -0.36 17.82
C LEU A 85 -4.68 -1.50 17.68
N PHE A 86 -4.01 -1.57 16.54
CA PHE A 86 -2.95 -2.55 16.31
C PHE A 86 -1.81 -2.42 17.33
N THR A 87 -1.37 -1.19 17.60
CA THR A 87 -0.31 -0.92 18.58
C THR A 87 -0.75 -1.32 19.99
N ILE A 88 -1.98 -0.98 20.39
CA ILE A 88 -2.53 -1.35 21.70
C ILE A 88 -2.53 -2.88 21.86
N VAL A 89 -3.05 -3.61 20.87
CA VAL A 89 -3.12 -5.09 20.92
C VAL A 89 -1.71 -5.70 20.95
N MET A 90 -0.77 -5.17 20.16
CA MET A 90 0.63 -5.64 20.18
C MET A 90 1.29 -5.42 21.54
N VAL A 91 1.09 -4.25 22.15
CA VAL A 91 1.63 -3.94 23.48
C VAL A 91 1.00 -4.82 24.55
N GLU A 92 -0.32 -5.02 24.50
CA GLU A 92 -1.03 -5.91 25.42
C GLU A 92 -0.49 -7.35 25.32
N ARG A 93 -0.44 -7.91 24.10
CA ARG A 93 0.12 -9.24 23.84
C ARG A 93 1.56 -9.35 24.31
N ALA A 94 2.38 -8.33 24.08
CA ALA A 94 3.75 -8.31 24.56
C ALA A 94 3.79 -8.37 26.09
N SER A 95 3.04 -7.49 26.79
CA SER A 95 2.99 -7.47 28.25
C SER A 95 2.49 -8.78 28.86
N ALA A 96 1.49 -9.41 28.25
CA ALA A 96 0.93 -10.69 28.70
C ALA A 96 1.88 -11.88 28.52
N ASN A 97 2.87 -11.79 27.63
CA ASN A 97 3.88 -12.84 27.45
C ASN A 97 5.02 -12.76 28.49
N TYR A 98 5.14 -11.64 29.22
CA TYR A 98 6.18 -11.43 30.24
C TYR A 98 5.71 -11.74 31.68
N PHE A 99 4.45 -12.13 31.88
CA PHE A 99 3.87 -12.59 33.14
C PHE A 99 3.32 -14.01 33.00
#